data_AF-A0A946NUY0-F1
#
_entry.id   AF-A0A946NUY0-F1
#
_cell.length_a   1.000
_cell.length_b   1.000
_cell.length_c   1.000
_cell.angle_alpha   90.00
_cell.angle_beta   90.00
_cell.angle_gamma   90.00
#
_symmetry.space_group_name_H-M   'P 1'
#
loop_
_entity.id
_entity.type
_entity.pdbx_description
1 polymer ?
#
loop_
_entity_poly.entity_id
_entity_poly.type
_entity_poly.pdbx_seq_one_letter_code
_entity_poly.pdbx_strand_id
1 'polypeptide(L)'
;QLDQTSPFAQEILPFIWLTETGEETGNLKRAYEFLKVWDGVEDVDSEAALIFHATMRNLVLNLYGDELALLGQNYLEAYTGLKYLVHRKIREIFKTGESSWIDNITTPNHVETLNEIISKSVADAIIELEESFGINISNWKWGDAHSLTHPHMLSKVKLLDWFFDLNVGPFRSGGSDKTPNAGGYSFNKPYHQSAGASMRRIVDFNNMNETQFVLPTGQSGIPSSPHYRDQAEMYHSGEYRTTWFDEDYIRSSKHFRHLVLTP
;
A
#
# COMPACT_ATOMS: atom_id res chain seq x y z
N GLN A 1 14.47 -1.06 -5.75
CA GLN A 1 13.31 -1.97 -5.65
C GLN A 1 12.59 -1.84 -4.31
N LEU A 2 13.29 -1.47 -3.23
CA LEU A 2 12.72 -1.27 -1.88
C LEU A 2 12.51 0.19 -1.51
N ASP A 3 12.61 1.11 -2.48
CA ASP A 3 12.38 2.52 -2.22
C ASP A 3 10.90 2.74 -1.89
N GLN A 4 10.66 3.38 -0.74
CA GLN A 4 9.33 3.64 -0.17
C GLN A 4 8.94 5.12 -0.30
N THR A 5 9.74 5.91 -1.02
CA THR A 5 9.43 7.31 -1.30
C THR A 5 8.28 7.39 -2.29
N SER A 6 7.29 8.23 -1.98
CA SER A 6 6.10 8.45 -2.78
C SER A 6 6.18 9.82 -3.48
N PRO A 7 6.55 9.88 -4.79
CA PRO A 7 6.55 11.14 -5.53
C PRO A 7 5.16 11.77 -5.58
N PHE A 8 4.11 10.95 -5.53
CA PHE A 8 2.74 11.43 -5.41
C PHE A 8 2.49 12.15 -4.09
N ALA A 9 2.92 11.59 -2.96
CA ALA A 9 2.78 12.27 -1.67
C ALA A 9 3.53 13.61 -1.68
N GLN A 10 4.78 13.63 -2.14
CA GLN A 10 5.59 14.86 -2.21
C GLN A 10 4.93 15.96 -3.06
N GLU A 11 4.24 15.59 -4.13
CA GLU A 11 3.50 16.53 -4.98
C GLU A 11 2.23 17.09 -4.30
N ILE A 12 1.54 16.28 -3.49
CA ILE A 12 0.25 16.62 -2.90
C ILE A 12 0.36 17.28 -1.52
N LEU A 13 1.37 16.92 -0.72
CA LEU A 13 1.57 17.43 0.64
C LEU A 13 1.47 18.96 0.75
N PRO A 14 2.02 19.76 -0.19
CA PRO A 14 1.90 21.20 -0.11
C PRO A 14 0.46 21.71 -0.10
N PHE A 15 -0.45 21.06 -0.82
CA PHE A 15 -1.84 21.45 -0.86
C PHE A 15 -2.57 21.09 0.44
N ILE A 16 -2.17 19.99 1.10
CA ILE A 16 -2.77 19.56 2.36
C ILE A 16 -2.36 20.50 3.48
N TRP A 17 -1.07 20.75 3.70
CA TRP A 17 -0.68 21.56 4.86
C TRP A 17 -1.07 23.03 4.75
N LEU A 18 -1.43 23.53 3.56
CA LEU A 18 -1.85 24.91 3.32
C LEU A 18 -3.28 25.17 3.81
N THR A 19 -4.01 24.10 4.14
CA THR A 19 -5.39 24.18 4.64
C THR A 19 -5.46 24.26 6.16
N GLU A 20 -4.31 24.18 6.85
CA GLU A 20 -4.23 24.43 8.28
C GLU A 20 -4.54 25.91 8.57
N THR A 21 -5.45 26.13 9.51
CA THR A 21 -5.95 27.47 9.90
C THR A 21 -5.26 28.02 11.15
N GLY A 22 -4.63 27.15 11.94
CA GLY A 22 -4.06 27.46 13.25
C GLY A 22 -5.06 27.30 14.41
N GLU A 23 -6.33 27.02 14.11
CA GLU A 23 -7.39 26.74 15.09
C GLU A 23 -7.49 25.26 15.46
N GLU A 24 -6.74 24.39 14.76
CA GLU A 24 -6.73 22.95 15.00
C GLU A 24 -6.19 22.62 16.39
N THR A 25 -6.79 21.59 17.00
CA THR A 25 -6.41 21.12 18.33
C THR A 25 -6.25 19.60 18.37
N GLY A 26 -5.71 19.06 19.46
CA GLY A 26 -5.59 17.61 19.66
C GLY A 26 -4.80 16.91 18.56
N ASN A 27 -5.31 15.76 18.11
CA ASN A 27 -4.65 14.96 17.08
C ASN A 27 -4.72 15.60 15.68
N LEU A 28 -5.70 16.46 15.41
CA LEU A 28 -5.77 17.18 14.14
C LEU A 28 -4.57 18.12 13.96
N LYS A 29 -4.23 18.88 15.01
CA LYS A 29 -3.04 19.73 15.00
C LYS A 29 -1.76 18.91 14.79
N ARG A 30 -1.61 17.81 15.54
CA ARG A 30 -0.44 16.93 15.43
C ARG A 30 -0.30 16.30 14.05
N ALA A 31 -1.42 15.97 13.42
CA ALA A 31 -1.43 15.42 12.07
C ALA A 31 -0.87 16.42 11.05
N TYR A 32 -1.29 17.68 11.12
CA TYR A 32 -0.68 18.73 10.29
C TYR A 32 0.81 18.94 10.59
N GLU A 33 1.22 18.91 11.87
CA GLU A 33 2.63 18.98 12.26
C GLU A 33 3.47 17.84 11.63
N PHE A 34 2.95 16.60 11.65
CA PHE A 34 3.61 15.45 11.01
C PHE A 34 3.65 15.56 9.49
N LEU A 35 2.53 15.88 8.84
CA LEU A 35 2.46 16.04 7.39
C LEU A 35 3.38 17.16 6.88
N LYS A 36 3.62 18.21 7.68
CA LYS A 36 4.54 19.31 7.35
C LYS A 36 6.01 18.95 7.27
N VAL A 37 6.44 18.04 8.11
CA VAL A 37 7.85 17.64 8.19
C VAL A 37 8.12 16.31 7.47
N TRP A 38 7.06 15.61 7.05
CA TRP A 38 7.18 14.35 6.35
C TRP A 38 7.77 14.53 4.95
N ASP A 39 8.72 13.67 4.61
CA ASP A 39 9.48 13.68 3.37
C ASP A 39 8.82 12.82 2.26
N GLY A 40 7.67 12.21 2.54
CA GLY A 40 6.96 11.32 1.64
C GLY A 40 7.47 9.87 1.65
N VAL A 41 8.31 9.49 2.62
CA VAL A 41 8.77 8.11 2.80
C VAL A 41 7.72 7.30 3.59
N GLU A 42 7.15 6.30 2.94
CA GLU A 42 6.11 5.42 3.50
C GLU A 42 6.73 4.22 4.24
N ASP A 43 7.62 4.49 5.21
CA ASP A 43 8.24 3.42 6.01
C ASP A 43 7.25 2.79 7.01
N VAL A 44 7.60 1.62 7.54
CA VAL A 44 6.73 0.81 8.41
C VAL A 44 6.37 1.49 9.73
N ASP A 45 7.18 2.42 10.23
CA ASP A 45 6.94 3.11 11.49
C ASP A 45 6.41 4.54 11.28
N SER A 46 6.28 5.01 10.03
CA SER A 46 5.78 6.34 9.70
C SER A 46 4.31 6.54 10.09
N GLU A 47 4.08 7.45 11.04
CA GLU A 47 2.73 7.92 11.35
C GLU A 47 2.17 8.83 10.26
N ALA A 48 3.02 9.67 9.68
CA ALA A 48 2.64 10.59 8.63
C ALA A 48 2.12 9.88 7.37
N ALA A 49 2.71 8.72 7.02
CA ALA A 49 2.24 7.91 5.90
C ALA A 49 0.82 7.39 6.13
N LEU A 50 0.50 6.86 7.32
CA LEU A 50 -0.86 6.40 7.61
C LEU A 50 -1.87 7.56 7.57
N ILE A 51 -1.51 8.70 8.17
CA ILE A 51 -2.33 9.92 8.14
C ILE A 51 -2.56 10.40 6.69
N PHE A 52 -1.52 10.39 5.86
CA PHE A 52 -1.63 10.78 4.45
C PHE A 52 -2.57 9.84 3.69
N HIS A 53 -2.39 8.52 3.82
CA HIS A 53 -3.26 7.55 3.14
C HIS A 53 -4.72 7.64 3.60
N ALA A 54 -4.96 7.89 4.89
CA ALA A 54 -6.31 8.13 5.41
C ALA A 54 -6.91 9.45 4.90
N THR A 55 -6.10 10.51 4.83
CA THR A 55 -6.50 11.79 4.23
C THR A 55 -6.89 11.62 2.77
N MET A 56 -6.07 10.92 1.98
CA MET A 56 -6.35 10.67 0.57
C MET A 56 -7.61 9.82 0.36
N ARG A 57 -7.88 8.87 1.27
CA ARG A 57 -9.11 8.08 1.26
C ARG A 57 -10.33 8.97 1.51
N ASN A 58 -10.30 9.78 2.56
CA ASN A 58 -11.41 10.68 2.89
C ASN A 58 -11.56 11.83 1.88
N LEU A 59 -10.50 12.21 1.17
CA LEU A 59 -10.58 13.12 0.03
C LEU A 59 -11.40 12.53 -1.12
N VAL A 60 -11.17 11.26 -1.44
CA VAL A 60 -11.99 10.56 -2.45
C VAL A 60 -13.45 10.48 -2.01
N LEU A 61 -13.71 10.23 -0.72
CA LEU A 61 -15.08 10.19 -0.20
C LEU A 61 -15.76 11.57 -0.27
N ASN A 62 -15.06 12.64 0.11
CA ASN A 62 -15.62 13.98 0.17
C ASN A 62 -15.72 14.67 -1.19
N LEU A 63 -14.95 14.25 -2.21
CA LEU A 63 -15.04 14.78 -3.58
C LEU A 63 -16.08 14.06 -4.45
N TYR A 64 -16.29 12.76 -4.24
CA TYR A 64 -17.07 11.94 -5.17
C TYR A 64 -18.27 11.26 -4.52
N GLY A 65 -18.36 11.29 -3.19
CA GLY A 65 -19.29 10.45 -2.45
C GLY A 65 -20.75 10.85 -2.64
N ASP A 66 -21.02 12.15 -2.65
CA ASP A 66 -22.36 12.72 -2.71
C ASP A 66 -23.01 12.56 -4.09
N GLU A 67 -22.34 12.90 -5.20
CA GLU A 67 -22.98 12.72 -6.52
C GLU A 67 -23.03 11.25 -6.92
N LEU A 68 -22.03 10.43 -6.56
CA LEU A 68 -22.09 9.00 -6.83
C LEU A 68 -23.15 8.29 -5.98
N ALA A 69 -23.48 8.81 -4.79
CA ALA A 69 -24.59 8.29 -4.00
C ALA A 69 -25.95 8.47 -4.70
N LEU A 70 -26.13 9.53 -5.51
CA LEU A 70 -27.36 9.73 -6.31
C LEU A 70 -27.56 8.67 -7.40
N LEU A 71 -26.46 8.09 -7.90
CA LEU A 71 -26.52 7.04 -8.92
C LEU A 71 -26.91 5.68 -8.34
N GLY A 72 -26.82 5.53 -7.02
CA GLY A 72 -27.24 4.34 -6.28
C GLY A 72 -26.08 3.63 -5.59
N GLN A 73 -26.44 2.52 -4.93
CA GLN A 73 -25.49 1.71 -4.19
C GLN A 73 -24.43 1.11 -5.14
N ASN A 74 -23.18 1.05 -4.69
CA ASN A 74 -22.00 0.51 -5.40
C ASN A 74 -21.34 1.39 -6.48
N TYR A 75 -21.90 2.55 -6.86
CA TYR A 75 -21.25 3.42 -7.85
C TYR A 75 -19.93 4.02 -7.35
N LEU A 76 -19.88 4.44 -6.09
CA LEU A 76 -18.64 4.89 -5.45
C LEU A 76 -17.59 3.75 -5.40
N GLU A 77 -18.00 2.53 -5.08
CA GLU A 77 -17.12 1.36 -5.12
C GLU A 77 -16.59 1.09 -6.54
N ALA A 78 -17.46 1.12 -7.54
CA ALA A 78 -17.05 0.91 -8.94
C ALA A 78 -16.07 2.00 -9.40
N TYR A 79 -16.34 3.26 -9.07
CA TYR A 79 -15.47 4.39 -9.41
C TYR A 79 -14.11 4.29 -8.73
N THR A 80 -14.08 4.00 -7.43
CA THR A 80 -12.83 3.84 -6.66
C THR A 80 -12.04 2.59 -7.05
N GLY A 81 -12.68 1.59 -7.66
CA GLY A 81 -12.02 0.48 -8.34
C GLY A 81 -11.20 0.90 -9.56
N LEU A 82 -11.56 2.01 -10.22
CA LEU A 82 -10.86 2.58 -11.37
C LEU A 82 -9.69 3.49 -10.92
N LYS A 83 -8.81 2.97 -10.05
CA LYS A 83 -7.75 3.72 -9.36
C LYS A 83 -7.00 4.73 -10.23
N TYR A 84 -6.54 4.32 -11.42
CA TYR A 84 -5.80 5.21 -12.32
C TYR A 84 -6.59 6.45 -12.74
N LEU A 85 -7.90 6.29 -12.96
CA LEU A 85 -8.78 7.40 -13.34
C LEU A 85 -9.00 8.34 -12.16
N VAL A 86 -9.25 7.79 -10.97
CA VAL A 86 -9.41 8.56 -9.72
C VAL A 86 -8.15 9.37 -9.42
N HIS A 87 -6.97 8.73 -9.44
CA HIS A 87 -5.71 9.43 -9.17
C HIS A 87 -5.37 10.49 -10.20
N ARG A 88 -5.62 10.23 -11.48
CA ARG A 88 -5.43 11.23 -12.53
C ARG A 88 -6.33 12.44 -12.29
N LYS A 89 -7.60 12.21 -11.95
CA LYS A 89 -8.55 13.30 -11.71
C LYS A 89 -8.21 14.09 -10.45
N ILE A 90 -7.80 13.43 -9.38
CA ILE A 90 -7.31 14.11 -8.17
C ILE A 90 -6.13 15.03 -8.48
N ARG A 91 -5.11 14.56 -9.21
CA ARG A 91 -3.97 15.40 -9.62
C ARG A 91 -4.40 16.60 -10.46
N GLU A 92 -5.37 16.41 -11.35
CA GLU A 92 -5.96 17.50 -12.13
C GLU A 92 -6.63 18.54 -11.23
N ILE A 93 -7.48 18.09 -10.28
CA ILE A 93 -8.18 18.95 -9.31
C ILE A 93 -7.18 19.76 -8.48
N PHE A 94 -6.14 19.13 -7.92
CA PHE A 94 -5.11 19.84 -7.17
C PHE A 94 -4.37 20.89 -8.02
N LYS A 95 -4.14 20.60 -9.30
CA LYS A 95 -3.42 21.50 -10.20
C LYS A 95 -4.27 22.68 -10.68
N THR A 96 -5.54 22.46 -11.00
CA THR A 96 -6.42 23.50 -11.53
C THR A 96 -7.16 24.26 -10.44
N GLY A 97 -7.40 23.63 -9.28
CA GLY A 97 -8.31 24.14 -8.26
C GLY A 97 -9.79 24.11 -8.68
N GLU A 98 -10.10 23.53 -9.85
CA GLU A 98 -11.40 23.61 -10.49
C GLU A 98 -11.92 22.22 -10.85
N SER A 99 -13.14 21.90 -10.38
CA SER A 99 -13.88 20.70 -10.76
C SER A 99 -15.30 20.77 -10.23
N SER A 100 -16.26 20.18 -10.94
CA SER A 100 -17.64 20.04 -10.45
C SER A 100 -17.72 19.20 -9.18
N TRP A 101 -16.82 18.21 -9.03
CA TRP A 101 -16.68 17.32 -7.87
C TRP A 101 -16.24 18.01 -6.56
N ILE A 102 -16.04 19.34 -6.56
CA ILE A 102 -15.66 20.06 -5.34
C ILE A 102 -16.92 20.48 -4.57
N ASP A 103 -18.00 20.78 -5.29
CA ASP A 103 -19.28 21.23 -4.73
C ASP A 103 -20.00 20.05 -4.09
N ASN A 104 -20.17 20.09 -2.76
CA ASN A 104 -20.94 19.07 -2.06
C ASN A 104 -22.43 19.38 -2.24
N ILE A 105 -23.10 18.59 -3.07
CA ILE A 105 -24.51 18.84 -3.43
C ILE A 105 -25.49 18.66 -2.25
N THR A 106 -25.00 18.22 -1.09
CA THR A 106 -25.78 18.07 0.15
C THR A 106 -25.77 19.30 1.06
N THR A 107 -24.97 20.33 0.76
CA THR A 107 -24.88 21.58 1.54
C THR A 107 -25.66 22.71 0.84
N PRO A 108 -26.98 22.84 1.07
CA PRO A 108 -27.78 23.84 0.37
C PRO A 108 -27.30 25.26 0.71
N ASN A 109 -27.03 26.05 -0.32
CA ASN A 109 -26.58 27.44 -0.27
C ASN A 109 -25.10 27.66 0.10
N HIS A 110 -24.28 26.62 0.03
CA HIS A 110 -22.82 26.72 0.09
C HIS A 110 -22.24 25.98 -1.11
N VAL A 111 -21.14 26.49 -1.65
CA VAL A 111 -20.34 25.78 -2.66
C VAL A 111 -18.94 25.72 -2.08
N GLU A 112 -18.49 24.53 -1.74
CA GLU A 112 -17.20 24.36 -1.10
C GLU A 112 -16.05 24.76 -2.02
N THR A 113 -14.99 25.24 -1.41
CA THR A 113 -13.68 25.38 -2.03
C THR A 113 -12.91 24.09 -1.90
N LEU A 114 -11.93 23.87 -2.78
CA LEU A 114 -11.03 22.72 -2.66
C LEU A 114 -10.34 22.67 -1.29
N ASN A 115 -9.97 23.83 -0.73
CA ASN A 115 -9.33 23.90 0.59
C ASN A 115 -10.27 23.46 1.72
N GLU A 116 -11.56 23.78 1.64
CA GLU A 116 -12.55 23.30 2.61
C GLU A 116 -12.71 21.78 2.53
N ILE A 117 -12.78 21.22 1.31
CA ILE A 117 -12.85 19.77 1.12
C ILE A 117 -11.59 19.08 1.65
N ILE A 118 -10.39 19.59 1.36
CA ILE A 118 -9.14 19.02 1.86
C ILE A 118 -9.08 19.08 3.39
N SER A 119 -9.38 20.24 3.99
CA SER A 119 -9.36 20.40 5.45
C SER A 119 -10.34 19.46 6.13
N LYS A 120 -11.56 19.34 5.58
CA LYS A 120 -12.56 18.36 6.02
C LYS A 120 -12.03 16.93 5.91
N SER A 121 -11.36 16.57 4.81
CA SER A 121 -10.80 15.23 4.62
C SER A 121 -9.67 14.89 5.57
N VAL A 122 -8.85 15.86 5.98
CA VAL A 122 -7.87 15.65 7.06
C VAL A 122 -8.63 15.37 8.36
N ALA A 123 -9.62 16.19 8.72
CA ALA A 123 -10.40 15.99 9.95
C ALA A 123 -11.11 14.62 9.99
N ASP A 124 -11.77 14.23 8.90
CA ASP A 124 -12.45 12.93 8.78
C ASP A 124 -11.44 11.78 8.86
N ALA A 125 -10.23 11.93 8.30
CA ALA A 125 -9.18 10.94 8.42
C ALA A 125 -8.70 10.74 9.86
N ILE A 126 -8.59 11.81 10.65
CA ILE A 126 -8.23 11.71 12.06
C ILE A 126 -9.31 10.97 12.84
N ILE A 127 -10.59 11.26 12.58
CA ILE A 127 -11.71 10.52 13.19
C ILE A 127 -11.62 9.03 12.82
N GLU A 128 -11.42 8.70 11.54
CA GLU A 128 -11.26 7.31 11.08
C GLU A 128 -10.11 6.58 11.79
N LEU A 129 -8.97 7.25 11.96
CA LEU A 129 -7.80 6.67 12.61
C LEU A 129 -7.97 6.53 14.12
N GLU A 130 -8.63 7.48 14.78
CA GLU A 130 -8.97 7.38 16.21
C GLU A 130 -9.92 6.21 16.48
N GLU A 131 -10.90 5.98 15.61
CA GLU A 131 -11.83 4.85 15.70
C GLU A 131 -11.15 3.50 15.44
N SER A 132 -10.20 3.47 14.50
CA SER A 132 -9.57 2.22 14.05
C SER A 132 -8.34 1.81 14.85
N PHE A 133 -7.53 2.77 15.31
CA PHE A 133 -6.23 2.55 15.96
C PHE A 133 -6.15 3.16 17.37
N GLY A 134 -7.22 3.83 17.82
CA GLY A 134 -7.29 4.50 19.11
C GLY A 134 -6.73 5.92 19.08
N ILE A 135 -7.00 6.68 20.14
CA ILE A 135 -6.67 8.12 20.24
C ILE A 135 -5.17 8.43 20.36
N ASN A 136 -4.33 7.44 20.63
CA ASN A 136 -2.90 7.64 20.76
C ASN A 136 -2.23 7.63 19.39
N ILE A 137 -1.87 8.81 18.89
CA ILE A 137 -1.25 8.98 17.56
C ILE A 137 0.04 8.16 17.37
N SER A 138 0.79 7.86 18.44
CA SER A 138 1.99 7.01 18.35
C SER A 138 1.69 5.54 18.01
N ASN A 139 0.43 5.14 18.01
CA ASN A 139 -0.01 3.83 17.53
C ASN A 139 -0.26 3.80 16.01
N TRP A 140 -0.26 4.96 15.34
CA TRP A 140 -0.72 5.09 13.95
C TRP A 140 0.38 4.77 12.96
N LYS A 141 1.06 3.65 13.16
CA LYS A 141 2.20 3.27 12.33
C LYS A 141 1.72 2.65 11.02
N TRP A 142 2.29 3.10 9.90
CA TRP A 142 1.91 2.59 8.59
C TRP A 142 1.97 1.06 8.48
N GLY A 143 3.03 0.42 8.96
CA GLY A 143 3.21 -1.02 8.90
C GLY A 143 2.23 -1.84 9.76
N ASP A 144 1.53 -1.20 10.72
CA ASP A 144 0.50 -1.85 11.52
C ASP A 144 -0.83 -1.91 10.75
N ALA A 145 -1.09 -0.93 9.88
CA ALA A 145 -2.22 -0.90 8.95
C ALA A 145 -1.90 -1.60 7.61
N HIS A 146 -0.64 -1.50 7.16
CA HIS A 146 -0.11 -1.99 5.90
C HIS A 146 0.79 -3.19 6.12
N SER A 147 0.18 -4.38 6.16
CA SER A 147 0.91 -5.63 6.25
C SER A 147 0.58 -6.56 5.09
N LEU A 148 1.58 -7.36 4.70
CA LEU A 148 1.46 -8.38 3.67
C LEU A 148 1.32 -9.75 4.31
N THR A 149 0.20 -10.41 4.02
CA THR A 149 0.05 -11.85 4.27
C THR A 149 -0.13 -12.53 2.92
N HIS A 150 0.55 -13.66 2.70
CA HIS A 150 0.31 -14.54 1.58
C HIS A 150 -0.69 -15.62 2.00
N PRO A 151 -1.99 -15.47 1.70
CA PRO A 151 -2.99 -16.39 2.20
C PRO A 151 -3.01 -17.69 1.39
N HIS A 152 -3.18 -18.81 2.07
CA HIS A 152 -3.49 -20.08 1.42
C HIS A 152 -5.01 -20.22 1.21
N MET A 153 -5.47 -20.82 0.10
CA MET A 153 -6.91 -20.95 -0.15
C MET A 153 -7.68 -21.72 0.94
N LEU A 154 -7.03 -22.70 1.56
CA LEU A 154 -7.61 -23.48 2.66
C LEU A 154 -7.63 -22.74 4.00
N SER A 155 -6.88 -21.64 4.18
CA SER A 155 -6.89 -20.88 5.43
C SER A 155 -8.22 -20.15 5.68
N LYS A 156 -9.08 -20.06 4.65
CA LYS A 156 -10.48 -19.63 4.82
C LYS A 156 -11.25 -20.49 5.81
N VAL A 157 -10.85 -21.76 6.00
CA VAL A 157 -11.40 -22.64 7.03
C VAL A 157 -10.53 -22.51 8.27
N LYS A 158 -11.00 -21.77 9.28
CA LYS A 158 -10.22 -21.45 10.51
C LYS A 158 -9.58 -22.67 11.18
N LEU A 159 -10.27 -23.82 11.15
CA LEU A 159 -9.72 -25.06 11.72
C LEU A 159 -8.49 -25.54 10.96
N LEU A 160 -8.54 -25.51 9.62
CA LEU A 160 -7.40 -25.89 8.79
C LEU A 160 -6.26 -24.88 8.92
N ASP A 161 -6.56 -23.59 9.00
CA ASP A 161 -5.55 -22.56 9.23
C ASP A 161 -4.82 -22.78 10.57
N TRP A 162 -5.57 -23.01 11.65
CA TRP A 162 -5.01 -23.27 12.97
C TRP A 162 -4.15 -24.54 13.04
N PHE A 163 -4.54 -25.61 12.34
CA PHE A 163 -3.78 -26.87 12.34
C PHE A 163 -2.55 -26.85 11.43
N PHE A 164 -2.62 -26.16 10.30
CA PHE A 164 -1.61 -26.28 9.24
C PHE A 164 -0.75 -25.03 9.04
N ASP A 165 -1.10 -23.90 9.65
CA ASP A 165 -0.39 -22.61 9.54
C ASP A 165 0.05 -22.34 8.10
N LEU A 166 -0.90 -22.31 7.17
CA LEU A 166 -0.60 -22.31 5.74
C LEU A 166 -0.32 -20.91 5.19
N ASN A 167 -0.69 -19.86 5.93
CA ASN A 167 -0.36 -18.50 5.52
C ASN A 167 1.13 -18.24 5.70
N VAL A 168 1.66 -17.26 4.97
CA VAL A 168 3.04 -16.78 5.16
C VAL A 168 2.96 -15.28 5.47
N GLY A 169 3.45 -14.90 6.66
CA GLY A 169 3.26 -13.56 7.25
C GLY A 169 2.33 -13.60 8.47
N PRO A 170 1.82 -12.45 8.92
CA PRO A 170 1.92 -11.13 8.30
C PRO A 170 3.32 -10.50 8.42
N PHE A 171 3.72 -9.72 7.41
CA PHE A 171 4.92 -8.88 7.43
C PHE A 171 4.51 -7.40 7.38
N ARG A 172 4.95 -6.59 8.34
CA ARG A 172 4.73 -5.13 8.33
C ARG A 172 5.44 -4.54 7.11
N SER A 173 4.71 -3.90 6.21
CA SER A 173 5.24 -3.51 4.90
C SER A 173 5.23 -1.99 4.76
N GLY A 174 6.30 -1.44 4.19
CA GLY A 174 6.36 -0.05 3.78
C GLY A 174 6.08 0.10 2.29
N GLY A 175 5.87 1.34 1.85
CA GLY A 175 5.46 1.68 0.50
C GLY A 175 3.96 1.50 0.26
N SER A 176 3.54 1.80 -0.97
CA SER A 176 2.17 1.70 -1.44
C SER A 176 2.12 1.49 -2.96
N ASP A 177 0.94 1.59 -3.58
CA ASP A 177 0.80 1.65 -5.04
C ASP A 177 1.32 2.96 -5.68
N LYS A 178 1.93 3.85 -4.88
CA LYS A 178 2.57 5.10 -5.31
C LYS A 178 4.09 5.10 -5.19
N THR A 179 4.68 3.99 -4.74
CA THR A 179 6.13 3.86 -4.49
C THR A 179 6.76 2.75 -5.35
N PRO A 180 8.08 2.78 -5.58
CA PRO A 180 8.78 1.67 -6.23
C PRO A 180 8.66 0.33 -5.47
N ASN A 181 8.68 0.33 -4.14
CA ASN A 181 8.35 -0.83 -3.32
C ASN A 181 6.83 -1.05 -3.28
N ALA A 182 6.28 -1.50 -4.41
CA ALA A 182 4.84 -1.54 -4.64
C ALA A 182 4.09 -2.35 -3.55
N GLY A 183 3.25 -1.64 -2.79
CA GLY A 183 2.37 -2.15 -1.74
C GLY A 183 0.90 -1.82 -2.02
N GLY A 184 0.29 -2.47 -3.01
CA GLY A 184 -1.07 -2.09 -3.43
C GLY A 184 -2.15 -2.59 -2.46
N TYR A 185 -3.10 -1.73 -2.10
CA TYR A 185 -4.30 -2.07 -1.32
C TYR A 185 -5.56 -1.57 -2.03
N SER A 186 -6.74 -2.13 -1.76
CA SER A 186 -8.00 -1.67 -2.39
C SER A 186 -8.68 -0.58 -1.57
N PHE A 187 -9.50 0.25 -2.21
CA PHE A 187 -10.23 1.30 -1.49
C PHE A 187 -11.17 0.75 -0.40
N ASN A 188 -11.82 -0.40 -0.68
CA ASN A 188 -12.78 -1.04 0.23
C ASN A 188 -12.13 -1.85 1.36
N LYS A 189 -10.83 -2.17 1.24
CA LYS A 189 -10.02 -2.76 2.31
C LYS A 189 -8.81 -1.85 2.50
N PRO A 190 -9.02 -0.66 3.08
CA PRO A 190 -8.00 0.37 3.12
C PRO A 190 -6.78 -0.14 3.89
N TYR A 191 -5.62 0.33 3.46
CA TYR A 191 -4.31 0.07 4.06
C TYR A 191 -3.83 -1.38 3.99
N HIS A 192 -4.67 -2.41 4.02
CA HIS A 192 -4.18 -3.79 3.97
C HIS A 192 -3.56 -4.15 2.61
N GLN A 193 -2.25 -4.48 2.58
CA GLN A 193 -1.56 -4.83 1.35
C GLN A 193 -2.15 -6.11 0.74
N SER A 194 -2.50 -6.04 -0.54
CA SER A 194 -3.09 -7.16 -1.32
C SER A 194 -2.38 -7.40 -2.65
N ALA A 195 -1.49 -6.50 -3.05
CA ALA A 195 -0.68 -6.61 -4.24
C ALA A 195 0.75 -6.13 -3.96
N GLY A 196 1.70 -6.66 -4.73
CA GLY A 196 3.11 -6.28 -4.70
C GLY A 196 3.90 -7.03 -5.75
N ALA A 197 5.22 -6.97 -5.68
CA ALA A 197 6.07 -7.68 -6.63
C ALA A 197 5.89 -9.20 -6.50
N SER A 198 5.57 -9.88 -7.60
CA SER A 198 5.48 -11.35 -7.63
C SER A 198 6.86 -12.04 -7.64
N MET A 199 7.91 -11.26 -7.89
CA MET A 199 9.32 -11.63 -7.82
C MET A 199 10.17 -10.36 -7.84
N ARG A 200 11.42 -10.44 -7.40
CA ARG A 200 12.44 -9.41 -7.62
C ARG A 200 13.65 -10.03 -8.28
N ARG A 201 14.23 -9.35 -9.27
CA ARG A 201 15.36 -9.85 -10.06
C ARG A 201 16.37 -8.75 -10.41
N ILE A 202 17.64 -9.10 -10.42
CA ILE A 202 18.75 -8.27 -10.90
C ILE A 202 19.62 -9.15 -11.80
N VAL A 203 19.88 -8.71 -13.03
CA VAL A 203 20.67 -9.46 -14.01
C VAL A 203 21.85 -8.61 -14.43
N ASP A 204 23.07 -9.11 -14.22
CA ASP A 204 24.25 -8.59 -14.89
C ASP A 204 24.43 -9.31 -16.23
N PHE A 205 24.35 -8.58 -17.33
CA PHE A 205 24.51 -9.14 -18.68
C PHE A 205 25.95 -9.53 -19.00
N ASN A 206 26.95 -9.02 -18.27
CA ASN A 206 28.34 -9.46 -18.41
C ASN A 206 28.60 -10.76 -17.65
N ASN A 207 27.82 -11.06 -16.61
CA ASN A 207 27.93 -12.29 -15.84
C ASN A 207 26.55 -12.80 -15.39
N MET A 208 25.89 -13.56 -16.27
CA MET A 208 24.55 -14.09 -15.99
C MET A 208 24.53 -15.14 -14.86
N ASN A 209 25.68 -15.69 -14.46
CA ASN A 209 25.80 -16.66 -13.35
C ASN A 209 25.68 -16.04 -11.95
N GLU A 210 25.58 -14.72 -11.86
CA GLU A 210 25.38 -14.00 -10.60
C GLU A 210 24.02 -13.31 -10.54
N THR A 211 23.05 -13.80 -11.32
CA THR A 211 21.68 -13.27 -11.33
C THR A 211 21.07 -13.37 -9.93
N GLN A 212 20.68 -12.23 -9.34
CA GLN A 212 19.98 -12.20 -8.07
C GLN A 212 18.48 -12.34 -8.29
N PHE A 213 17.83 -13.23 -7.55
CA PHE A 213 16.41 -13.53 -7.69
C PHE A 213 15.79 -13.89 -6.33
N VAL A 214 14.55 -13.47 -6.11
CA VAL A 214 13.79 -13.84 -4.92
C VAL A 214 12.29 -13.87 -5.21
N LEU A 215 11.61 -14.86 -4.64
CA LEU A 215 10.15 -15.01 -4.64
C LEU A 215 9.57 -14.54 -3.30
N PRO A 216 8.31 -14.04 -3.28
CA PRO A 216 7.65 -13.58 -2.05
C PRO A 216 7.50 -14.64 -0.95
N THR A 217 7.50 -15.93 -1.32
CA THR A 217 7.41 -17.05 -0.37
C THR A 217 8.51 -18.08 -0.59
N GLY A 218 8.41 -18.87 -1.65
CA GLY A 218 9.29 -20.00 -1.92
C GLY A 218 8.94 -20.63 -3.27
N GLN A 219 9.78 -21.54 -3.75
CA GLN A 219 9.61 -22.16 -5.07
C GLN A 219 8.54 -23.25 -5.11
N SER A 220 8.20 -23.84 -3.95
CA SER A 220 7.28 -24.98 -3.87
C SER A 220 5.89 -24.56 -3.40
N GLY A 221 4.85 -25.08 -4.04
CA GLY A 221 3.47 -24.95 -3.56
C GLY A 221 3.05 -26.01 -2.54
N ILE A 222 3.94 -26.94 -2.16
CA ILE A 222 3.63 -28.03 -1.22
C ILE A 222 3.95 -27.56 0.20
N PRO A 223 2.97 -27.49 1.13
CA PRO A 223 3.20 -26.94 2.47
C PRO A 223 4.31 -27.61 3.29
N SER A 224 4.49 -28.93 3.14
CA SER A 224 5.53 -29.69 3.84
C SER A 224 6.92 -29.59 3.19
N SER A 225 7.03 -28.91 2.04
CA SER A 225 8.31 -28.70 1.37
C SER A 225 9.17 -27.70 2.15
N PRO A 226 10.48 -27.95 2.31
CA PRO A 226 11.39 -26.93 2.85
C PRO A 226 11.43 -25.66 1.99
N HIS A 227 10.95 -25.71 0.74
CA HIS A 227 10.92 -24.57 -0.19
C HIS A 227 9.56 -23.89 -0.31
N TYR A 228 8.66 -24.10 0.65
CA TYR A 228 7.32 -23.48 0.65
C TYR A 228 7.36 -21.98 0.99
N ARG A 229 8.18 -21.61 1.98
CA ARG A 229 8.31 -20.26 2.52
C ARG A 229 9.76 -19.83 2.81
N ASP A 230 10.74 -20.54 2.26
CA ASP A 230 12.18 -20.35 2.54
C ASP A 230 12.76 -19.03 2.02
N GLN A 231 12.01 -18.28 1.23
CA GLN A 231 12.40 -16.97 0.69
C GLN A 231 11.62 -15.81 1.29
N ALA A 232 10.61 -16.05 2.13
CA ALA A 232 9.71 -15.01 2.61
C ALA A 232 10.44 -13.91 3.40
N GLU A 233 11.29 -14.30 4.35
CA GLU A 233 12.10 -13.36 5.12
C GLU A 233 13.07 -12.58 4.22
N MET A 234 13.80 -13.26 3.33
CA MET A 234 14.71 -12.60 2.37
C MET A 234 13.97 -11.60 1.48
N TYR A 235 12.80 -11.99 0.97
CA TYR A 235 11.97 -11.09 0.18
C TYR A 235 11.59 -9.86 1.00
N HIS A 236 11.20 -10.03 2.26
CA HIS A 236 10.78 -8.89 3.08
C HIS A 236 11.95 -8.00 3.52
N SER A 237 13.12 -8.57 3.83
CA SER A 237 14.33 -7.85 4.21
C SER A 237 15.09 -7.25 3.03
N GLY A 238 14.70 -7.56 1.79
CA GLY A 238 15.35 -7.03 0.60
C GLY A 238 16.56 -7.82 0.11
N GLU A 239 16.71 -9.04 0.61
CA GLU A 239 17.75 -9.98 0.25
C GLU A 239 17.37 -10.82 -0.97
N TYR A 240 18.38 -11.48 -1.55
CA TYR A 240 18.25 -12.23 -2.77
C TYR A 240 19.00 -13.56 -2.69
N ARG A 241 18.59 -14.50 -3.53
CA ARG A 241 19.37 -15.70 -3.82
C ARG A 241 20.05 -15.54 -5.16
N THR A 242 21.29 -16.02 -5.23
CA THR A 242 21.98 -16.14 -6.51
C THR A 242 21.39 -17.30 -7.30
N THR A 243 21.16 -17.06 -8.59
CA THR A 243 20.73 -18.03 -9.58
C THR A 243 21.76 -18.07 -10.69
N TRP A 244 21.95 -19.27 -11.24
CA TRP A 244 22.99 -19.55 -12.22
C TRP A 244 22.35 -19.75 -13.59
N PHE A 245 23.09 -19.40 -14.64
CA PHE A 245 22.62 -19.46 -16.03
C PHE A 245 23.39 -20.50 -16.85
N ASP A 246 24.67 -20.69 -16.56
CA ASP A 246 25.55 -21.63 -17.22
C ASP A 246 25.11 -23.08 -16.99
N GLU A 247 24.81 -23.76 -18.09
CA GLU A 247 24.26 -25.10 -18.08
C GLU A 247 25.25 -26.11 -17.49
N ASP A 248 26.53 -26.01 -17.85
CA ASP A 248 27.56 -26.93 -17.39
C ASP A 248 27.73 -26.85 -15.87
N TYR A 249 27.75 -25.64 -15.31
CA TYR A 249 27.77 -25.42 -13.87
C TYR A 249 26.51 -25.99 -13.20
N ILE A 250 25.32 -25.72 -13.74
CA ILE A 250 24.06 -26.23 -13.16
C ILE A 250 24.05 -27.76 -13.14
N ARG A 251 24.51 -28.41 -14.22
CA ARG A 251 24.50 -29.88 -14.35
C ARG A 251 25.60 -30.58 -13.57
N SER A 252 26.73 -29.93 -13.32
CA SER A 252 27.89 -30.55 -12.64
C SER A 252 28.02 -30.17 -11.16
N SER A 253 27.40 -29.07 -10.74
CA SER A 253 27.49 -28.57 -9.37
C SER A 253 26.79 -29.49 -8.37
N LYS A 254 27.42 -29.68 -7.22
CA LYS A 254 26.86 -30.45 -6.09
C LYS A 254 25.79 -29.67 -5.31
N HIS A 255 25.57 -28.39 -5.64
CA HIS A 255 24.56 -27.55 -5.00
C HIS A 255 23.14 -27.88 -5.46
N PHE A 256 22.97 -28.55 -6.60
CA PHE A 256 21.67 -28.92 -7.14
C PHE A 256 21.39 -30.41 -7.02
N ARG A 257 20.11 -30.75 -6.87
CA ARG A 257 19.63 -32.13 -6.95
C ARG A 257 19.16 -32.40 -8.36
N HIS A 258 19.56 -33.53 -8.94
CA HIS A 258 19.20 -33.90 -10.31
C HIS A 258 18.25 -35.09 -10.31
N LEU A 259 17.20 -34.98 -11.12
CA LEU A 259 16.29 -36.07 -11.43
C LEU A 259 16.35 -36.32 -12.94
N VAL A 260 16.76 -37.52 -13.34
CA VAL A 260 16.74 -37.95 -14.74
C VAL A 260 15.50 -38.83 -14.94
N LEU A 261 14.59 -38.39 -15.80
CA LEU A 261 13.41 -39.18 -16.17
C LEU A 261 13.77 -39.99 -17.41
N THR A 262 13.79 -41.31 -17.28
CA THR A 262 13.94 -42.23 -18.42
C THR A 262 12.54 -42.65 -18.88
N PRO A 263 12.18 -42.39 -20.16
CA PRO A 263 10.87 -42.76 -20.69
C PRO A 263 10.56 -44.25 -20.63
#